data_AF-A0A4Z0KTD9-F1
#
_entry.id   AF-A0A4Z0KTD9-F1
#
_cell.length_a   1.000
_cell.length_b   1.000
_cell.length_c   1.000
_cell.angle_alpha   90.00
_cell.angle_beta   90.00
_cell.angle_gamma   90.00
#
_symmetry.space_group_name_H-M   'P 1'
#
loop_
_entity.id
_entity.type
_entity.pdbx_description
1 polymer ?
#
loop_
_entity_poly.entity_id
_entity_poly.type
_entity_poly.pdbx_seq_one_letter_code
_entity_poly.pdbx_strand_id
1 'polypeptide(L)' 'MQTSPLLTQLMEALRCLPGVGPKSAQRMAFTLLQRDRSGGMRLAQALTRAMSEIGHCADCRTFTEQDVCNI' A
#
# COMPACT_ATOMS: atom_id res chain seq x y z
N MET A 1 -14.70 15.26 16.86
CA MET A 1 -13.73 15.76 15.85
C MET A 1 -14.15 15.23 14.49
N GLN A 2 -14.61 16.08 13.57
CA GLN A 2 -14.97 15.66 12.22
C GLN A 2 -13.69 15.52 11.40
N THR A 3 -13.11 14.31 11.37
CA THR A 3 -12.09 13.97 10.38
C THR A 3 -12.77 13.76 9.04
N SER A 4 -12.21 14.34 7.97
CA SER A 4 -12.72 14.17 6.60
C SER A 4 -12.93 12.67 6.30
N PRO A 5 -14.03 12.27 5.65
CA PRO A 5 -14.29 10.86 5.33
C PRO A 5 -13.16 10.21 4.52
N LEU A 6 -12.48 10.98 3.67
CA LEU A 6 -11.30 10.52 2.91
C LEU A 6 -10.10 10.20 3.80
N LEU A 7 -9.90 10.98 4.88
CA LEU A 7 -8.83 10.72 5.83
C LEU A 7 -9.09 9.43 6.61
N THR A 8 -10.34 9.21 7.01
CA THR A 8 -10.76 7.97 7.70
C THR A 8 -10.54 6.76 6.79
N GLN A 9 -10.95 6.83 5.52
CA GLN A 9 -10.70 5.75 4.55
C GLN A 9 -9.21 5.47 4.37
N LEU A 10 -8.36 6.51 4.27
CA LEU A 10 -6.91 6.32 4.18
C LEU A 10 -6.35 5.62 5.43
N MET A 11 -6.79 6.03 6.63
CA MET A 11 -6.36 5.38 7.87
C MET A 11 -6.82 3.92 7.93
N GLU A 12 -8.04 3.61 7.49
CA GLU A 12 -8.52 2.22 7.44
C GLU A 12 -7.76 1.38 6.42
N ALA A 13 -7.50 1.92 5.22
CA ALA A 13 -6.71 1.24 4.21
C ALA A 13 -5.30 0.91 4.72
N LEU A 14 -4.66 1.82 5.47
CA LEU A 14 -3.33 1.57 6.05
C LEU A 14 -3.32 0.46 7.12
N ARG A 15 -4.48 0.15 7.73
CA ARG A 15 -4.58 -0.91 8.76
C ARG A 15 -4.56 -2.32 8.19
N CYS A 16 -4.63 -2.50 6.87
CA CYS A 16 -4.44 -3.83 6.26
C CYS A 16 -2.98 -4.33 6.38
N LEU A 17 -2.04 -3.43 6.65
CA LEU A 17 -0.62 -3.76 6.77
C LEU A 17 -0.31 -4.41 8.12
N PRO A 18 0.50 -5.49 8.14
CA PRO A 18 0.89 -6.14 9.38
C PRO A 18 1.64 -5.16 10.29
N GLY A 19 1.21 -5.05 11.56
CA GLY A 19 1.82 -4.14 12.54
C GLY A 19 1.31 -2.70 12.53
N VAL A 20 0.35 -2.35 11.65
CA VAL A 20 -0.24 -1.00 11.60
C VAL A 20 -1.56 -0.93 12.37
N GLY A 21 -1.48 -0.53 13.64
CA GLY A 21 -2.65 -0.21 14.47
C GLY A 21 -3.26 1.18 14.17
N PRO A 22 -4.40 1.53 14.80
CA PRO A 22 -5.11 2.78 14.53
C PRO A 22 -4.27 4.05 14.77
N LYS A 23 -3.48 4.09 15.84
CA LYS A 23 -2.57 5.22 16.13
C LYS A 23 -1.44 5.34 15.09
N SER A 24 -0.92 4.21 14.62
CA SER A 24 0.13 4.18 13.59
C SER A 24 -0.43 4.63 12.25
N ALA A 25 -1.59 4.11 11.84
CA ALA A 25 -2.28 4.52 10.62
C ALA A 25 -2.57 6.02 10.59
N GLN A 26 -3.06 6.56 11.71
CA GLN A 26 -3.27 8.01 11.86
C GLN A 26 -1.97 8.79 11.65
N ARG A 27 -0.87 8.41 12.33
CA ARG A 27 0.43 9.08 12.19
C ARG A 27 0.95 9.02 10.75
N MET A 28 0.80 7.87 10.08
CA MET A 28 1.22 7.69 8.69
C MET A 28 0.41 8.58 7.75
N ALA A 29 -0.93 8.58 7.87
CA ALA A 29 -1.81 9.41 7.05
C ALA A 29 -1.50 10.91 7.18
N PHE A 30 -1.33 11.41 8.41
CA PHE A 30 -0.95 12.81 8.64
C PHE A 30 0.44 13.14 8.10
N THR A 31 1.42 12.22 8.23
CA THR A 31 2.78 12.44 7.73
C THR A 31 2.81 12.55 6.21
N LEU A 32 2.11 11.65 5.51
CA LEU A 32 1.99 11.68 4.05
C LEU A 32 1.29 12.97 3.59
N LEU A 33 0.20 13.37 4.23
CA LEU A 33 -0.56 14.55 3.80
C LEU A 33 0.16 15.87 4.10
N GLN A 34 0.91 15.96 5.20
CA GLN A 34 1.58 17.21 5.60
C GLN A 34 2.98 17.36 5.04
N ARG A 35 3.76 16.26 4.97
CA ARG A 35 5.20 16.33 4.69
C ARG A 35 5.59 15.68 3.36
N ASP A 36 4.86 14.67 2.89
CA ASP A 36 5.26 13.93 1.69
C ASP A 36 4.08 13.45 0.85
N ARG A 37 3.36 14.42 0.27
CA ARG A 37 2.20 14.12 -0.57
C ARG A 37 2.60 13.40 -1.85
N SER A 38 3.78 13.75 -2.38
CA SER A 38 4.36 13.12 -3.56
C SER A 38 4.73 11.66 -3.32
N GLY A 39 5.35 11.35 -2.17
CA GLY A 39 5.64 9.98 -1.75
C GLY A 39 4.38 9.17 -1.51
N GLY A 40 3.33 9.77 -0.94
CA GLY A 40 2.02 9.14 -0.82
C GLY A 40 1.43 8.72 -2.18
N MET A 41 1.52 9.59 -3.19
CA MET A 41 1.06 9.25 -4.55
C MET A 41 1.91 8.15 -5.21
N ARG A 42 3.24 8.22 -5.05
CA ARG A 42 4.15 7.17 -5.56
C ARG A 42 3.88 5.82 -4.89
N LEU A 43 3.62 5.82 -3.57
CA LEU A 43 3.26 4.62 -2.82
C LEU A 43 1.96 4.02 -3.35
N ALA A 44 0.94 4.84 -3.57
CA ALA A 44 -0.34 4.38 -4.12
C ALA A 44 -0.15 3.73 -5.51
N GLN A 45 0.62 4.36 -6.40
CA GLN A 45 0.93 3.79 -7.72
C GLN A 45 1.70 2.47 -7.62
N ALA A 46 2.73 2.41 -6.77
CA ALA A 46 3.52 1.19 -6.57
C ALA A 46 2.65 0.05 -6.03
N LEU A 47 1.77 0.33 -5.07
CA LEU A 47 0.83 -0.65 -4.54
C LEU A 47 -0.13 -1.15 -5.61
N THR A 48 -0.74 -0.25 -6.38
CA THR A 48 -1.66 -0.64 -7.46
C THR A 48 -0.96 -1.54 -8.49
N ARG A 49 0.23 -1.15 -8.94
CA ARG A 49 1.00 -1.92 -9.93
C ARG A 49 1.43 -3.27 -9.38
N ALA A 50 1.97 -3.31 -8.16
CA ALA A 50 2.38 -4.56 -7.53
C ALA A 50 1.20 -5.54 -7.38
N MET A 51 0.04 -5.06 -6.95
CA MET A 51 -1.15 -5.92 -6.78
C MET A 51 -1.76 -6.41 -8.10
N SER A 52 -1.47 -5.74 -9.23
CA SER A 52 -1.97 -6.13 -10.55
C SER A 52 -0.96 -6.91 -11.40
N GLU A 53 0.33 -6.58 -11.29
CA GLU A 53 1.39 -7.11 -12.16
C GLU A 53 2.11 -8.29 -11.50
N ILE A 54 2.16 -8.37 -10.16
CA ILE A 54 2.80 -9.50 -9.47
C ILE A 54 1.81 -10.67 -9.40
N GLY A 55 2.14 -11.73 -10.12
CA GLY A 55 1.45 -13.00 -10.06
C GLY A 55 2.30 -14.08 -9.40
N HIS A 56 2.11 -15.32 -9.86
CA HIS A 56 2.87 -16.47 -9.42
C HIS A 56 3.47 -17.19 -10.63
N CYS A 57 4.72 -17.64 -10.46
CA CYS A 57 5.38 -18.48 -11.46
C CYS A 57 4.61 -19.79 -11.63
N ALA A 58 4.43 -20.22 -12.88
CA ALA A 58 3.74 -21.47 -13.18
C ALA A 58 4.45 -22.71 -12.60
N ASP A 59 5.78 -22.66 -12.43
CA ASP A 59 6.61 -23.81 -12.02
C ASP A 59 6.85 -23.84 -10.49
N CYS A 60 7.42 -22.77 -9.94
CA CYS A 60 7.81 -22.71 -8.52
C CYS A 60 6.82 -21.97 -7.62
N ARG A 61 5.77 -21.36 -8.17
CA ARG A 61 4.76 -20.53 -7.46
C ARG A 61 5.32 -19.33 -6.68
N THR A 62 6.58 -18.95 -6.92
CA THR A 62 7.15 -17.71 -6.36
C THR A 62 6.52 -16.47 -7.01
N PHE A 63 6.58 -15.33 -6.33
CA PHE A 63 6.16 -14.04 -6.89
C PHE A 63 7.01 -13.64 -8.10
N THR A 64 6.36 -13.43 -9.23
CA THR A 64 7.00 -12.97 -10.45
C THR A 64 6.00 -12.20 -11.31
N GLU A 65 6.53 -11.32 -12.14
CA GLU A 65 5.78 -10.58 -13.15
C GLU A 65 5.73 -11.35 -14.49
N GLN A 66 6.37 -12.53 -14.58
CA GLN A 66 6.51 -13.35 -15.78
C GLN A 66 5.86 -14.73 -15.59
N ASP A 67 5.50 -15.41 -16.69
CA ASP A 67 4.89 -16.75 -16.63
C ASP A 67 5.80 -17.79 -15.96
N VAL A 68 7.11 -17.68 -16.19
CA VAL A 68 8.15 -18.50 -15.57
C VAL A 68 9.23 -17.56 -15.04
N CYS A 69 9.54 -17.69 -13.75
CA CYS A 69 10.56 -16.89 -13.12
C CYS A 69 11.97 -17.27 -13.59
N ASN A 70 12.89 -16.32 -13.61
CA ASN A 70 14.24 -16.49 -14.13
C ASN A 70 15.24 -17.09 -13.10
N ILE A 71 14.75 -17.95 -12.21
CA ILE A 71 15.48 -18.56 -11.08
C ILE A 71 16.13 -19.87 -11.51
#